data_AF-A0A084UBN4-F1
#
_entry.id   AF-A0A084UBN4-F1
#
_cell.length_a   1.000
_cell.length_b   1.000
_cell.length_c   1.000
_cell.angle_alpha   90.00
_cell.angle_beta   90.00
_cell.angle_gamma   90.00
#
_symmetry.space_group_name_H-M   'P 1'
#
loop_
_entity.id
_entity.type
_entity.pdbx_description
1 polymer ?
#
loop_
_entity_poly.entity_id
_entity_poly.type
_entity_poly.pdbx_seq_one_letter_code
_entity_poly.pdbx_strand_id
1 'polypeptide(L)'
;MSDLSQRNTWTGTSPEGLAFEIAHWGVGNMCDGKGMWNYYVIIHEDQLRPEDWEKVWLPVANHWHRSNGHDEPSYDTWGSVLEGGDFHGGITFYEKYAQVDGTRRWIRVGCDYGHLWDSEIGYSYSLDRVKADALRTCRELADLLNPLVRCGYTGQFFDPRFDVGADVPGWKGKFLSPAGLGSRSMWSRKNAVRKLREAA
;
A
#
# COMPACT_ATOMS: atom_id res chain seq x y z
N MET A 1 -25.81 -19.07 -13.12
CA MET A 1 -24.96 -18.07 -12.43
C MET A 1 -24.16 -18.83 -11.40
N SER A 2 -22.84 -18.83 -11.53
CA SER A 2 -21.92 -19.35 -10.52
C SER A 2 -22.13 -18.56 -9.22
N ASP A 3 -22.12 -19.27 -8.10
CA ASP A 3 -22.27 -18.69 -6.79
C ASP A 3 -20.99 -17.91 -6.43
N LEU A 4 -21.02 -16.57 -6.57
CA LEU A 4 -19.94 -15.68 -6.15
C LEU A 4 -19.83 -15.58 -4.61
N SER A 5 -20.63 -16.32 -3.84
CA SER A 5 -20.59 -16.29 -2.38
C SER A 5 -19.30 -16.87 -1.78
N GLN A 6 -18.56 -17.67 -2.55
CA GLN A 6 -17.34 -18.31 -2.04
C GLN A 6 -16.10 -17.48 -2.36
N ARG A 7 -15.54 -16.91 -1.29
CA ARG A 7 -14.34 -16.10 -1.32
C ARG A 7 -13.29 -16.67 -0.37
N ASN A 8 -12.14 -17.03 -0.92
CA ASN A 8 -10.95 -17.30 -0.13
C ASN A 8 -10.15 -16.01 0.03
N THR A 9 -9.64 -15.76 1.23
CA THR A 9 -8.89 -14.54 1.54
C THR A 9 -7.61 -14.88 2.28
N TRP A 10 -6.52 -14.21 1.90
CA TRP A 10 -5.22 -14.30 2.55
C TRP A 10 -4.74 -12.89 2.88
N THR A 11 -4.24 -12.67 4.08
CA THR A 11 -3.74 -11.36 4.50
C THR A 11 -2.27 -11.45 4.90
N GLY A 12 -1.59 -10.32 4.87
CA GLY A 12 -0.21 -10.22 5.31
C GLY A 12 0.25 -8.78 5.47
N THR A 13 1.51 -8.64 5.82
CA THR A 13 2.22 -7.36 5.90
C THR A 13 3.53 -7.52 5.16
N SER A 14 3.87 -6.56 4.30
CA SER A 14 5.13 -6.55 3.58
C SER A 14 6.30 -6.26 4.53
N PRO A 15 7.55 -6.57 4.16
CA PRO A 15 8.74 -6.17 4.93
C PRO A 15 8.82 -4.66 5.21
N GLU A 16 8.24 -3.84 4.34
CA GLU A 16 8.17 -2.38 4.43
C GLU A 16 7.02 -1.88 5.33
N GLY A 17 6.21 -2.79 5.89
CA GLY A 17 5.17 -2.49 6.87
C GLY A 17 3.78 -2.20 6.31
N LEU A 18 3.58 -2.26 4.99
CA LEU A 18 2.26 -2.10 4.37
C LEU A 18 1.46 -3.40 4.47
N ALA A 19 0.19 -3.30 4.87
CA ALA A 19 -0.70 -4.44 4.91
C ALA A 19 -1.24 -4.75 3.50
N PHE A 20 -1.51 -6.02 3.24
CA PHE A 20 -2.15 -6.45 2.00
C PHE A 20 -3.17 -7.57 2.25
N GLU A 21 -4.11 -7.67 1.32
CA GLU A 21 -5.13 -8.70 1.25
C GLU A 21 -5.19 -9.26 -0.16
N ILE A 22 -5.22 -10.58 -0.30
CA ILE A 22 -5.43 -11.30 -1.54
C ILE A 22 -6.78 -11.98 -1.44
N ALA A 23 -7.60 -11.86 -2.47
CA ALA A 23 -8.88 -12.53 -2.58
C ALA A 23 -8.91 -13.41 -3.83
N HIS A 24 -9.55 -14.58 -3.71
CA HIS A 24 -9.91 -15.40 -4.84
C HIS A 24 -11.38 -15.76 -4.75
N TRP A 25 -12.12 -15.37 -5.78
CA TRP A 25 -13.56 -15.59 -5.91
C TRP A 25 -13.78 -16.75 -6.87
N GLY A 26 -14.32 -17.90 -6.44
CA GLY A 26 -14.55 -19.10 -7.27
C GLY A 26 -15.85 -19.83 -6.88
N VAL A 27 -16.44 -20.79 -7.63
CA VAL A 27 -15.94 -21.61 -8.75
C VAL A 27 -16.90 -21.52 -9.95
N GLY A 28 -16.49 -20.85 -11.02
CA GLY A 28 -17.23 -20.59 -12.28
C GLY A 28 -17.29 -19.09 -12.62
N ASN A 29 -17.27 -18.72 -13.91
CA ASN A 29 -17.05 -17.36 -14.49
C ASN A 29 -17.30 -16.17 -13.52
N MET A 30 -16.34 -15.29 -13.22
CA MET A 30 -15.49 -14.50 -14.15
C MET A 30 -13.99 -14.90 -14.09
N CYS A 31 -13.21 -15.14 -15.15
CA CYS A 31 -13.42 -15.48 -16.56
C CYS A 31 -12.67 -16.83 -16.76
N ASP A 32 -13.38 -17.90 -17.06
CA ASP A 32 -13.28 -19.21 -16.38
C ASP A 32 -12.11 -20.13 -16.67
N GLY A 33 -11.02 -19.83 -15.98
CA GLY A 33 -10.29 -20.91 -15.32
C GLY A 33 -11.12 -21.65 -14.25
N LYS A 34 -11.51 -20.93 -13.18
CA LYS A 34 -12.35 -21.36 -12.02
C LYS A 34 -12.47 -20.26 -10.94
N GLY A 35 -12.23 -18.99 -11.29
CA GLY A 35 -12.36 -17.84 -10.38
C GLY A 35 -11.56 -16.61 -10.82
N MET A 36 -11.67 -15.53 -10.05
CA MET A 36 -10.96 -14.27 -10.24
C MET A 36 -10.06 -13.97 -9.04
N TRP A 37 -8.82 -13.61 -9.31
CA TRP A 37 -7.88 -13.12 -8.29
C TRP A 37 -7.95 -11.61 -8.17
N ASN A 38 -7.83 -11.13 -6.93
CA ASN A 38 -7.62 -9.74 -6.61
C ASN A 38 -6.53 -9.65 -5.54
N TYR A 39 -5.78 -8.55 -5.52
CA TYR A 39 -5.10 -8.14 -4.31
C TYR A 39 -5.31 -6.65 -4.05
N TYR A 40 -5.08 -6.30 -2.79
CA TYR A 40 -5.30 -4.97 -2.27
C TYR A 40 -4.17 -4.62 -1.32
N VAL A 41 -3.61 -3.43 -1.48
CA VAL A 41 -2.72 -2.80 -0.50
C VAL A 41 -3.56 -1.91 0.40
N ILE A 42 -3.37 -2.04 1.70
CA ILE A 42 -4.09 -1.30 2.73
C ILE A 42 -3.11 -0.30 3.34
N ILE A 43 -3.46 0.98 3.26
CA ILE A 43 -2.63 2.08 3.74
C ILE A 43 -3.42 2.81 4.81
N HIS A 44 -2.93 2.78 6.04
CA HIS A 44 -3.51 3.52 7.14
C HIS A 44 -2.93 4.93 7.24
N GLU A 45 -3.76 5.89 7.66
CA GLU A 45 -3.34 7.28 7.85
C GLU A 45 -2.19 7.40 8.85
N ASP A 46 -2.22 6.63 9.94
CA ASP A 46 -1.20 6.65 10.99
C ASP A 46 0.16 6.09 10.55
N GLN A 47 0.21 5.41 9.40
CA GLN A 47 1.45 4.93 8.78
C GLN A 47 2.14 6.01 7.95
N LEU A 48 1.50 7.13 7.65
CA LEU A 48 2.07 8.18 6.81
C LEU A 48 2.19 9.49 7.57
N ARG A 49 3.06 10.37 7.05
CA ARG A 49 3.03 11.77 7.47
C ARG A 49 1.80 12.46 6.90
N PRO A 50 1.26 13.50 7.56
CA PRO A 50 0.09 14.22 7.07
C PRO A 50 0.22 14.67 5.60
N GLU A 51 1.37 15.19 5.19
CA GLU A 51 1.60 15.66 3.82
C GLU A 51 1.65 14.53 2.78
N ASP A 52 1.96 13.30 3.18
CA ASP A 52 1.97 12.13 2.29
C ASP A 52 0.60 11.47 2.25
N TRP A 53 -0.13 11.51 3.38
CA TRP A 53 -1.51 11.01 3.46
C TRP A 53 -2.46 11.75 2.52
N GLU A 54 -2.37 13.08 2.44
CA GLU A 54 -3.23 13.87 1.56
C GLU A 54 -3.01 13.53 0.06
N LYS A 55 -1.85 12.98 -0.31
CA LYS A 55 -1.58 12.53 -1.69
C LYS A 55 -2.30 11.23 -2.05
N VAL A 56 -2.60 10.41 -1.06
CA VAL A 56 -3.29 9.11 -1.26
C VAL A 56 -4.78 9.19 -0.92
N TRP A 57 -5.22 10.23 -0.20
CA TRP A 57 -6.62 10.48 0.15
C TRP A 57 -7.37 11.24 -0.95
N LEU A 58 -7.56 10.60 -2.10
CA LEU A 58 -8.04 11.24 -3.35
C LEU A 58 -9.43 11.89 -3.22
N PRO A 59 -9.65 13.11 -3.73
CA PRO A 59 -10.99 13.69 -3.78
C PRO A 59 -11.92 12.84 -4.66
N VAL A 60 -13.22 12.89 -4.39
CA VAL A 60 -14.22 12.26 -5.27
C VAL A 60 -14.15 12.95 -6.64
N ALA A 61 -14.05 12.18 -7.70
CA ALA A 61 -14.06 12.69 -9.06
C ALA A 61 -15.44 13.27 -9.42
N ASN A 62 -15.50 14.14 -10.44
CA ASN A 62 -16.75 14.76 -10.89
C ASN A 62 -17.75 13.78 -11.55
N HIS A 63 -17.49 12.48 -11.48
CA HIS A 63 -18.34 11.43 -12.02
C HIS A 63 -18.57 10.36 -10.95
N TRP A 64 -19.78 9.80 -10.95
CA TRP A 64 -20.17 8.68 -10.11
C TRP A 64 -20.22 7.45 -10.99
N HIS A 65 -19.71 6.33 -10.48
CA HIS A 65 -19.87 5.05 -11.16
C HIS A 65 -21.21 4.45 -10.73
N ARG A 66 -22.03 4.01 -11.70
CA ARG A 66 -23.30 3.36 -11.38
C ARG A 66 -23.12 1.85 -11.44
N SER A 67 -23.04 1.21 -10.27
CA SER A 67 -22.90 -0.24 -10.13
C SER A 67 -24.17 -0.81 -9.49
N ASN A 68 -24.79 -1.80 -10.12
CA ASN A 68 -25.98 -2.49 -9.59
C ASN A 68 -27.12 -1.55 -9.14
N GLY A 69 -27.27 -0.39 -9.79
CA GLY A 69 -28.30 0.60 -9.49
C GLY A 69 -27.94 1.59 -8.37
N HIS A 70 -26.76 1.48 -7.77
CA HIS A 70 -26.24 2.39 -6.76
C HIS A 70 -25.17 3.32 -7.36
N ASP A 71 -25.17 4.58 -6.94
CA ASP A 71 -24.12 5.53 -7.28
C ASP A 71 -22.97 5.36 -6.30
N GLU A 72 -21.82 5.00 -6.82
CA GLU A 72 -20.58 4.81 -6.08
C GLU A 72 -19.61 5.95 -6.42
N PRO A 73 -18.91 6.53 -5.42
CA PRO A 73 -17.95 7.58 -5.68
C PRO A 73 -16.80 7.03 -6.54
N SER A 74 -16.46 7.74 -7.61
CA SER A 74 -15.27 7.44 -8.39
C SER A 74 -14.09 8.29 -7.91
N TYR A 75 -12.88 7.80 -8.14
CA TYR A 75 -11.63 8.47 -7.75
C TYR A 75 -10.67 8.45 -8.92
N ASP A 76 -9.98 9.56 -9.15
CA ASP A 76 -8.97 9.65 -10.20
C ASP A 76 -7.63 9.09 -9.70
N THR A 77 -7.45 7.78 -9.88
CA THR A 77 -6.21 7.10 -9.51
C THR A 77 -5.10 7.31 -10.54
N TRP A 78 -5.46 7.66 -11.78
CA TRP A 78 -4.56 7.89 -12.91
C TRP A 78 -4.01 9.33 -12.85
N GLY A 79 -2.76 9.49 -12.42
CA GLY A 79 -2.16 10.78 -12.06
C GLY A 79 -2.02 11.01 -10.56
N SER A 80 -2.44 10.05 -9.73
CA SER A 80 -2.15 10.06 -8.30
C SER A 80 -0.78 9.46 -8.00
N VAL A 81 -0.26 9.68 -6.78
CA VAL A 81 0.98 9.00 -6.33
C VAL A 81 0.84 7.47 -6.32
N LEU A 82 -0.38 6.95 -6.25
CA LEU A 82 -0.65 5.51 -6.22
C LEU A 82 -0.37 4.84 -7.57
N GLU A 83 -0.49 5.56 -8.69
CA GLU A 83 -0.15 5.05 -10.03
C GLU A 83 1.32 4.63 -10.13
N GLY A 84 2.18 5.21 -9.29
CA GLY A 84 3.60 4.86 -9.23
C GLY A 84 3.88 3.47 -8.65
N GLY A 85 2.89 2.78 -8.07
CA GLY A 85 3.03 1.37 -7.71
C GLY A 85 2.81 0.46 -8.92
N ASP A 86 3.66 -0.55 -9.12
CA ASP A 86 3.50 -1.56 -10.17
C ASP A 86 2.34 -2.51 -9.86
N PHE A 87 1.13 -2.05 -10.14
CA PHE A 87 -0.06 -2.89 -10.17
C PHE A 87 -0.09 -3.66 -11.50
N HIS A 88 -0.25 -4.99 -11.44
CA HIS A 88 -0.22 -5.92 -12.59
C HIS A 88 -0.85 -5.40 -13.89
N GLY A 89 -2.04 -4.77 -13.81
CA GLY A 89 -2.65 -4.07 -14.94
C GLY A 89 -3.16 -2.67 -14.60
N GLY A 90 -2.56 -2.05 -13.59
CA GLY A 90 -3.01 -0.78 -13.03
C GLY A 90 -4.00 -0.94 -11.88
N ILE A 91 -4.43 0.21 -11.33
CA ILE A 91 -5.37 0.28 -10.23
C ILE A 91 -6.79 0.10 -10.78
N THR A 92 -7.47 -0.96 -10.36
CA THR A 92 -8.87 -1.23 -10.72
C THR A 92 -9.82 -1.09 -9.54
N PHE A 93 -9.27 -0.90 -8.33
CA PHE A 93 -10.05 -0.74 -7.12
C PHE A 93 -9.45 0.35 -6.23
N TYR A 94 -10.31 1.24 -5.73
CA TYR A 94 -9.97 2.20 -4.69
C TYR A 94 -11.18 2.42 -3.78
N GLU A 95 -10.97 2.31 -2.47
CA GLU A 95 -12.02 2.52 -1.48
C GLU A 95 -11.47 3.23 -0.25
N LYS A 96 -12.26 4.16 0.28
CA LYS A 96 -11.96 4.88 1.52
C LYS A 96 -12.73 4.29 2.68
N TYR A 97 -12.05 4.17 3.80
CA TYR A 97 -12.63 3.77 5.05
C TYR A 97 -12.31 4.80 6.13
N ALA A 98 -13.28 5.01 7.02
CA ALA A 98 -13.11 5.80 8.22
C ALA A 98 -13.88 5.14 9.36
N GLN A 99 -13.34 5.20 10.58
CA GLN A 99 -14.14 4.92 11.77
C GLN A 99 -15.30 5.91 11.88
N VAL A 100 -16.37 5.50 12.57
CA VAL A 100 -17.58 6.32 12.74
C VAL A 100 -17.28 7.69 13.37
N ASP A 101 -16.28 7.74 14.25
CA ASP A 101 -15.81 8.97 14.89
C ASP A 101 -14.76 9.74 14.07
N GLY A 102 -14.38 9.24 12.90
CA GLY A 102 -13.36 9.82 12.02
C GLY A 102 -11.92 9.71 12.53
N THR A 103 -11.67 9.06 13.66
CA THR A 103 -10.35 9.07 14.31
C THR A 103 -9.31 8.20 13.62
N ARG A 104 -9.76 7.27 12.77
CA ARG A 104 -8.88 6.43 11.95
C ARG A 104 -9.42 6.36 10.54
N ARG A 105 -8.56 6.68 9.58
CA ARG A 105 -8.82 6.54 8.16
C ARG A 105 -7.84 5.56 7.55
N TRP A 106 -8.29 4.81 6.55
CA TRP A 106 -7.44 3.99 5.72
C TRP A 106 -8.02 3.93 4.31
N ILE A 107 -7.16 3.64 3.35
CA ILE A 107 -7.56 3.35 1.99
C ILE A 107 -7.23 1.91 1.66
N ARG A 108 -8.00 1.38 0.72
CA ARG A 108 -7.75 0.09 0.09
C ARG A 108 -7.62 0.34 -1.40
N VAL A 109 -6.45 0.05 -1.95
CA VAL A 109 -6.16 0.19 -3.38
C VAL A 109 -5.76 -1.16 -3.95
N GLY A 110 -6.25 -1.54 -5.12
CA GLY A 110 -6.06 -2.89 -5.61
C GLY A 110 -6.11 -3.05 -7.12
N CYS A 111 -5.81 -4.27 -7.53
CA CYS A 111 -5.81 -4.73 -8.90
C CYS A 111 -6.59 -6.06 -8.97
N ASP A 112 -7.42 -6.19 -10.00
CA ASP A 112 -8.03 -7.44 -10.41
C ASP A 112 -7.23 -8.09 -11.54
N TYR A 113 -7.24 -9.43 -11.60
CA TYR A 113 -6.61 -10.19 -12.67
C TYR A 113 -7.64 -10.50 -13.78
N GLY A 114 -8.47 -9.50 -14.11
CA GLY A 114 -9.57 -9.59 -15.06
C GLY A 114 -9.23 -9.09 -16.48
N HIS A 115 -7.95 -8.88 -16.81
CA HIS A 115 -7.57 -8.26 -18.09
C HIS A 115 -7.73 -9.21 -19.28
N LEU A 116 -7.87 -8.66 -20.48
CA LEU A 116 -8.00 -9.47 -21.70
C LEU A 116 -6.75 -10.34 -21.94
N TRP A 117 -5.55 -9.81 -21.71
CA TRP A 117 -4.31 -10.59 -21.84
C TRP A 117 -4.18 -11.69 -20.77
N ASP A 118 -4.85 -11.57 -19.62
CA ASP A 118 -4.90 -12.63 -18.61
C ASP A 118 -5.63 -13.86 -19.16
N SER A 119 -6.59 -13.64 -20.05
CA SER A 119 -7.29 -14.70 -20.79
C SER A 119 -6.42 -15.37 -21.84
N GLU A 120 -5.58 -14.60 -22.54
CA GLU A 120 -4.72 -15.10 -23.62
C GLU A 120 -3.63 -16.05 -23.11
N ILE A 121 -3.17 -15.84 -21.86
CA ILE A 121 -2.21 -16.74 -21.18
C ILE A 121 -2.89 -17.88 -20.40
N GLY A 122 -4.22 -17.96 -20.44
CA GLY A 122 -5.02 -19.04 -19.86
C GLY A 122 -5.28 -18.96 -18.35
N TYR A 123 -5.30 -17.77 -17.74
CA TYR A 123 -5.66 -17.56 -16.33
C TYR A 123 -4.94 -18.45 -15.30
N SER A 124 -3.68 -18.83 -15.56
CA SER A 124 -2.90 -19.75 -14.72
C SER A 124 -2.27 -19.09 -13.49
N TYR A 125 -3.01 -18.20 -12.83
CA TYR A 125 -2.53 -17.51 -11.63
C TYR A 125 -2.66 -18.40 -10.39
N SER A 126 -1.54 -18.54 -9.67
CA SER A 126 -1.47 -19.15 -8.35
C SER A 126 -1.45 -18.09 -7.26
N LEU A 127 -1.83 -18.48 -6.04
CA LEU A 127 -1.70 -17.63 -4.86
C LEU A 127 -0.28 -17.05 -4.72
N ASP A 128 0.76 -17.86 -4.96
CA ASP A 128 2.15 -17.43 -4.82
C ASP A 128 2.52 -16.33 -5.82
N ARG A 129 1.99 -16.41 -7.04
CA ARG A 129 2.21 -15.38 -8.06
C ARG A 129 1.52 -14.06 -7.67
N VAL A 130 0.24 -14.14 -7.31
CA VAL A 130 -0.54 -12.96 -6.87
C VAL A 130 0.08 -12.32 -5.62
N LYS A 131 0.60 -13.15 -4.71
CA LYS A 131 1.34 -12.68 -3.53
C LYS A 131 2.65 -12.00 -3.88
N ALA A 132 3.39 -12.52 -4.85
CA ALA A 132 4.62 -11.88 -5.31
C ALA A 132 4.36 -10.51 -5.94
N ASP A 133 3.29 -10.37 -6.71
CA ASP A 133 2.85 -9.08 -7.26
C ASP A 133 2.42 -8.12 -6.15
N ALA A 134 1.55 -8.55 -5.22
CA ALA A 134 1.13 -7.72 -4.10
C ALA A 134 2.32 -7.20 -3.26
N LEU A 135 3.31 -8.06 -2.97
CA LEU A 135 4.52 -7.67 -2.25
C LEU A 135 5.39 -6.69 -3.05
N ARG A 136 5.46 -6.84 -4.38
CA ARG A 136 6.18 -5.89 -5.25
C ARG A 136 5.50 -4.53 -5.22
N THR A 137 4.19 -4.48 -5.40
CA THR A 137 3.40 -3.25 -5.29
C THR A 137 3.56 -2.60 -3.92
N CYS A 138 3.51 -3.36 -2.82
CA CYS A 138 3.78 -2.82 -1.47
C CYS A 138 5.15 -2.17 -1.35
N ARG A 139 6.21 -2.80 -1.90
CA ARG A 139 7.56 -2.23 -1.86
C ARG A 139 7.63 -0.90 -2.60
N GLU A 140 7.10 -0.83 -3.82
CA GLU A 140 7.17 0.39 -4.62
C GLU A 140 6.35 1.53 -4.02
N LEU A 141 5.16 1.22 -3.50
CA LEU A 141 4.38 2.20 -2.73
C LEU A 141 5.12 2.64 -1.47
N ALA A 142 5.82 1.75 -0.78
CA ALA A 142 6.61 2.12 0.38
C ALA A 142 7.81 3.01 0.02
N ASP A 143 8.46 2.78 -1.12
CA ASP A 143 9.54 3.64 -1.61
C ASP A 143 9.03 5.05 -1.96
N LEU A 144 7.79 5.16 -2.47
CA LEU A 144 7.15 6.44 -2.82
C LEU A 144 6.62 7.20 -1.60
N LEU A 145 5.97 6.48 -0.67
CA LEU A 145 5.25 7.07 0.46
C LEU A 145 6.12 7.17 1.71
N ASN A 146 7.20 6.40 1.78
CA ASN A 146 8.12 6.30 2.92
C ASN A 146 7.35 6.16 4.25
N PRO A 147 6.67 5.01 4.47
CA PRO A 147 5.82 4.82 5.63
C PRO A 147 6.62 4.88 6.94
N LEU A 148 5.95 5.34 7.99
CA LEU A 148 6.44 5.32 9.35
C LEU A 148 6.56 3.88 9.84
N VAL A 149 7.57 3.63 10.68
CA VAL A 149 7.84 2.31 11.23
C VAL A 149 7.08 2.14 12.54
N ARG A 150 6.28 1.07 12.63
CA ARG A 150 5.58 0.73 13.87
C ARG A 150 6.53 0.11 14.89
N CYS A 151 6.64 0.69 16.07
CA CYS A 151 7.33 0.08 17.19
C CYS A 151 6.52 -1.11 17.71
N GLY A 152 7.12 -2.31 17.71
CA GLY A 152 6.47 -3.52 18.22
C GLY A 152 6.16 -3.51 19.72
N TYR A 153 6.79 -2.62 20.49
CA TYR A 153 6.57 -2.50 21.93
C TYR A 153 5.47 -1.49 22.29
N THR A 154 5.56 -0.25 21.78
CA THR A 154 4.59 0.81 22.11
C THR A 154 3.39 0.82 21.16
N GLY A 155 3.50 0.18 20.00
CA GLY A 155 2.51 0.25 18.93
C GLY A 155 2.47 1.57 18.18
N GLN A 156 3.31 2.56 18.55
CA GLN A 156 3.39 3.87 17.92
C GLN A 156 4.22 3.83 16.63
N PHE A 157 3.96 4.79 15.74
CA PHE A 157 4.68 4.97 14.48
C PHE A 157 5.79 6.01 14.63
N PHE A 158 6.95 5.74 14.02
CA PHE A 158 8.15 6.57 14.10
C PHE A 158 8.71 6.83 12.70
N ASP A 159 9.25 8.03 12.48
CA ASP A 159 9.90 8.38 11.23
C ASP A 159 11.38 7.97 11.28
N PRO A 160 11.81 6.95 10.51
CA PRO A 160 13.18 6.47 10.54
C PRO A 160 14.22 7.50 10.05
N ARG A 161 13.79 8.64 9.47
CA ARG A 161 14.71 9.69 9.00
C ARG A 161 15.08 10.68 10.10
N PHE A 162 14.18 10.92 11.05
CA PHE A 162 14.34 11.94 12.08
C PHE A 162 14.52 11.34 13.48
N ASP A 163 13.90 10.19 13.75
CA ASP A 163 13.85 9.60 15.09
C ASP A 163 15.07 8.73 15.41
N VAL A 164 15.94 8.48 14.42
CA VAL A 164 17.20 7.75 14.59
C VAL A 164 18.28 8.72 15.07
N GLY A 165 18.20 9.11 16.34
CA GLY A 165 19.19 9.97 17.00
C GLY A 165 18.64 10.93 18.06
N ALA A 166 17.32 11.01 18.23
CA ALA A 166 16.77 11.60 19.44
C ALA A 166 17.05 10.63 20.60
N ASP A 167 17.69 11.10 21.66
CA ASP A 167 17.79 10.38 22.93
C ASP A 167 16.37 10.17 23.48
N VAL A 168 15.66 9.15 22.99
CA VAL A 168 14.37 8.73 23.54
C VAL A 168 14.69 8.09 24.89
N PRO A 169 14.33 8.73 26.02
CA PRO A 169 14.69 8.22 27.34
C PRO A 169 14.10 6.82 27.53
N GLY A 170 14.98 5.82 27.65
CA GLY A 170 14.59 4.41 27.80
C GLY A 170 14.79 3.52 26.57
N TRP A 171 15.14 4.07 25.40
CA TRP A 171 15.39 3.27 24.20
C TRP A 171 16.86 2.81 24.13
N LYS A 172 17.12 1.56 24.55
CA LYS A 172 18.44 0.89 24.43
C LYS A 172 18.53 -0.05 23.20
N GLY A 173 17.57 0.04 22.29
CA GLY A 173 17.54 -0.80 21.10
C GLY A 173 18.51 -0.28 20.05
N LYS A 174 19.61 -1.01 19.77
CA LYS A 174 20.24 -0.87 18.45
C LYS A 174 19.17 -1.26 17.44
N PHE A 175 18.81 -0.37 16.53
CA PHE A 175 18.14 -0.80 15.31
C PHE A 175 19.03 -1.89 14.74
N LEU A 176 18.51 -3.12 14.66
CA LEU A 176 19.11 -4.13 13.81
C LEU A 176 18.96 -3.56 12.41
N SER A 177 19.99 -2.84 11.95
CA SER A 177 20.15 -2.54 10.54
C SER A 177 19.88 -3.86 9.80
N PRO A 178 19.04 -3.88 8.76
CA PRO A 178 18.95 -5.04 7.89
C PRO A 178 20.34 -5.32 7.35
N ALA A 179 21.06 -6.24 8.00
CA ALA A 179 22.37 -6.66 7.58
C ALA A 179 22.15 -7.44 6.28
N GLY A 180 22.40 -6.79 5.14
CA GLY A 180 22.30 -7.46 3.85
C GLY A 180 22.35 -6.62 2.58
N LEU A 181 22.17 -5.29 2.63
CA LEU A 181 22.28 -4.45 1.43
C LEU A 181 23.45 -3.48 1.56
N GLY A 182 24.40 -3.69 0.65
CA GLY A 182 25.75 -3.15 0.68
C GLY A 182 25.84 -1.65 0.91
N SER A 183 26.91 -1.28 1.61
CA SER A 183 27.41 0.08 1.77
C SER A 183 27.40 0.84 0.45
N ARG A 184 26.39 1.69 0.23
CA ARG A 184 26.55 2.85 -0.63
C ARG A 184 27.00 4.01 0.23
N SER A 185 28.13 4.58 -0.20
CA SER A 185 28.94 5.56 0.51
C SER A 185 28.13 6.71 1.09
N MET A 186 28.37 6.95 2.38
CA MET A 186 28.02 8.18 3.10
C MET A 186 28.37 9.41 2.27
N TRP A 187 27.33 10.12 1.84
CA TRP A 187 27.44 11.56 1.64
C TRP A 187 27.84 12.19 2.98
N SER A 188 29.00 12.83 2.98
CA SER A 188 29.61 13.51 4.13
C SER A 188 28.64 14.53 4.75
N ARG A 189 28.11 14.20 5.94
CA ARG A 189 27.24 15.05 6.78
C ARG A 189 27.92 16.30 7.36
N LYS A 190 29.14 16.67 6.93
CA LYS A 190 29.87 17.83 7.50
C LYS A 190 29.43 19.20 6.97
N ASN A 191 28.53 19.30 5.98
CA ASN A 191 28.13 20.58 5.41
C ASN A 191 26.70 21.06 5.72
N ALA A 192 25.85 20.25 6.37
CA ALA A 192 24.45 20.65 6.64
C ALA A 192 24.27 21.46 7.94
N VAL A 193 25.14 21.28 8.94
CA VAL A 193 24.99 21.95 10.25
C VAL A 193 25.54 23.39 10.25
N ARG A 194 26.37 23.77 9.26
CA ARG A 194 26.94 25.13 9.19
C ARG A 194 25.99 26.18 8.58
N LYS A 195 25.00 25.78 7.78
CA LYS A 195 24.10 26.73 7.10
C LYS A 195 22.88 27.18 7.93
N LEU A 196 22.64 26.59 9.10
CA LEU A 196 21.53 27.00 9.99
C LEU A 196 21.97 27.93 11.13
N ARG A 197 23.26 28.28 11.22
CA ARG A 197 23.78 29.24 12.22
C ARG A 197 24.15 30.62 11.66
N GLU A 198 23.98 30.83 10.36
CA GLU A 198 24.23 32.13 9.70
C GLU A 198 22.93 32.83 9.25
N ALA A 199 21.77 32.32 9.67
CA ALA A 199 20.44 32.88 9.35
C ALA A 199 19.58 33.19 10.60
N ALA A 200 20.21 33.30 11.77
CA ALA A 200 19.64 33.83 13.01
C ALA A 200 20.59 34.88 13.58
#